data_AF-A0A1S9REM8-F1
#
_entry.id   AF-A0A1S9REM8-F1
#
_cell.length_a   1.000
_cell.length_b   1.000
_cell.length_c   1.000
_cell.angle_alpha   90.00
_cell.angle_beta   90.00
_cell.angle_gamma   90.00
#
_symmetry.space_group_name_H-M   'P 1'
#
loop_
_entity.id
_entity.type
_entity.pdbx_description
1 polymer ?
#
loop_
_entity_poly.entity_id
_entity_poly.type
_entity_poly.pdbx_seq_one_letter_code
_entity_poly.pdbx_strand_id
1 'polypeptide(L)'
;MRDPAHPDCPVIAMLDWEFSGVVPAPRWNSPRAFLWNIRKYPKDKAGQSRMEDVFKANRQERGLEKILDELLLNPLQNLIDTVVNDIPAVVKVCPREKAQDRVGQWRKVAETALDRFGV
;
A
#
# COMPACT_ATOMS: atom_id res chain seq x y z
N MET A 1 10.57 15.15 25.22
CA MET A 1 10.78 14.30 24.03
C MET A 1 10.58 12.87 24.50
N ARG A 2 9.71 12.06 23.88
CA ARG A 2 9.59 10.64 24.27
C ARG A 2 10.85 9.91 23.83
N ASP A 3 11.24 8.89 24.58
CA ASP A 3 12.31 7.97 24.17
C ASP A 3 11.86 7.24 22.89
N PRO A 4 12.55 7.40 21.76
CA PRO A 4 12.21 6.70 20.52
C PRO A 4 12.41 5.18 20.63
N ALA A 5 13.14 4.69 21.63
CA ALA A 5 13.29 3.27 21.93
C ALA A 5 12.15 2.72 22.81
N HIS A 6 11.21 3.56 23.27
CA HIS A 6 10.06 3.11 24.04
C HIS A 6 9.16 2.22 23.15
N PRO A 7 8.77 1.01 23.60
CA PRO A 7 8.04 0.04 22.77
C PRO A 7 6.64 0.51 22.33
N ASP A 8 6.08 1.51 23.01
CA ASP A 8 4.78 2.13 22.68
C ASP A 8 4.91 3.42 21.82
N CYS A 9 6.11 3.76 21.34
CA CYS A 9 6.25 4.86 20.39
C CYS A 9 5.79 4.37 18.99
N PRO A 10 4.85 5.09 18.33
CA PRO A 10 4.32 4.66 17.06
C PRO A 10 5.38 4.74 15.96
N VAL A 11 5.39 3.75 15.08
CA VAL A 11 6.22 3.75 13.87
C VAL A 11 5.61 4.72 12.86
N ILE A 12 6.23 5.88 12.69
CA ILE A 12 5.76 6.92 11.76
C ILE A 12 6.33 6.77 10.34
N ALA A 13 7.47 6.07 10.20
CA ALA A 13 8.15 5.87 8.94
C ALA A 13 9.04 4.62 8.96
N MET A 14 9.28 4.06 7.78
CA MET A 14 10.18 2.92 7.59
C MET A 14 11.33 3.32 6.68
N LEU A 15 12.52 2.82 7.00
CA LEU A 15 13.62 2.80 6.05
C LEU A 15 13.35 1.68 5.05
N ASP A 16 13.01 2.07 3.84
CA ASP A 16 12.82 1.16 2.74
C ASP A 16 14.15 0.92 2.03
N TRP A 17 14.68 -0.29 2.22
CA TRP A 17 15.95 -0.70 1.61
C TRP A 17 15.84 -0.82 0.08
N GLU A 18 14.66 -1.15 -0.45
CA GLU A 18 14.44 -1.34 -1.89
C GLU A 18 14.61 -0.02 -2.64
N PHE A 19 14.23 1.10 -2.00
CA PHE A 19 14.29 2.44 -2.57
C PHE A 19 15.33 3.35 -1.89
N SER A 20 16.09 2.83 -0.93
CA SER A 20 17.08 3.58 -0.14
C SER A 20 16.50 4.88 0.45
N GLY A 21 15.26 4.83 0.94
CA GLY A 21 14.50 6.02 1.32
C GLY A 21 13.69 5.82 2.60
N VAL A 22 13.33 6.92 3.24
CA VAL A 22 12.39 6.92 4.36
C VAL A 22 10.99 7.15 3.81
N VAL A 23 10.10 6.20 4.02
CA VAL A 23 8.70 6.28 3.57
C VAL A 23 7.77 6.32 4.78
N PRO A 24 6.66 7.08 4.75
CA PRO A 24 5.66 7.02 5.80
C PRO A 24 5.20 5.57 6.01
N ALA A 25 5.10 5.14 7.27
CA ALA A 25 4.81 3.75 7.62
C ALA A 25 3.60 3.18 6.85
N PRO A 26 2.46 3.88 6.78
CA PRO A 26 1.29 3.37 6.05
C PRO A 26 1.52 3.25 4.52
N ARG A 27 2.48 3.98 3.96
CA ARG A 27 2.79 3.93 2.52
C ARG A 27 3.84 2.89 2.15
N TRP A 28 4.60 2.37 3.11
CA TRP A 28 5.70 1.45 2.84
C TRP A 28 5.28 0.24 2.01
N ASN A 29 4.08 -0.30 2.27
CA ASN A 29 3.57 -1.46 1.54
C ASN A 29 2.12 -1.31 1.08
N SER A 30 1.68 -0.07 0.79
CA SER A 30 0.29 0.21 0.38
C SER A 30 -0.19 -0.56 -0.86
N PRO A 31 0.61 -0.71 -1.94
CA PRO A 31 0.25 -1.58 -3.06
C PRO A 31 0.53 -3.08 -2.80
N ARG A 32 0.93 -3.45 -1.58
CA ARG A 32 1.55 -4.74 -1.25
C ARG A 32 2.63 -5.11 -2.26
N ALA A 33 3.52 -4.17 -2.57
CA ALA A 33 4.62 -4.39 -3.52
C ALA A 33 5.82 -5.09 -2.86
N PHE A 34 5.85 -5.20 -1.53
CA PHE A 34 6.90 -5.92 -0.83
C PHE A 34 6.98 -7.35 -1.39
N LEU A 35 8.20 -7.74 -1.81
CA LEU A 35 8.52 -9.03 -2.41
C LEU A 35 7.90 -9.26 -3.80
N TRP A 36 7.36 -8.22 -4.43
CA TRP A 36 6.82 -8.32 -5.77
C TRP A 36 7.94 -8.38 -6.80
N ASN A 37 7.93 -9.43 -7.62
CA ASN A 37 8.92 -9.62 -8.69
C ASN A 37 8.54 -8.94 -10.01
N ILE A 38 7.57 -8.01 -10.00
CA ILE A 38 7.03 -7.25 -11.16
C ILE A 38 6.28 -8.12 -12.18
N ARG A 39 6.41 -9.45 -12.11
CA ARG A 39 5.71 -10.38 -12.99
C ARG A 39 4.26 -10.52 -12.55
N LYS A 40 3.41 -10.87 -13.53
CA LYS A 40 1.95 -10.90 -13.37
C LYS A 40 1.35 -12.30 -13.49
N TYR A 41 2.17 -13.35 -13.57
CA TYR A 41 1.64 -14.71 -13.70
C TYR A 41 1.11 -15.21 -12.35
N PRO A 42 0.09 -16.11 -12.34
CA PRO A 42 -0.49 -16.62 -11.10
C PRO A 42 0.55 -17.21 -10.12
N LYS A 43 1.57 -17.89 -10.65
CA LYS A 43 2.68 -18.45 -9.85
C LYS A 43 3.51 -17.39 -9.11
N ASP A 44 3.66 -16.19 -9.71
CA ASP A 44 4.43 -15.11 -9.12
C ASP A 44 3.67 -14.50 -7.94
N LYS A 45 2.35 -14.31 -8.11
CA LYS A 45 1.47 -13.90 -7.01
C LYS A 45 1.45 -14.92 -5.87
N ALA A 46 1.39 -16.21 -6.18
CA ALA A 46 1.43 -17.26 -5.16
C ALA A 46 2.76 -17.25 -4.39
N GLY A 47 3.87 -17.04 -5.09
CA GLY A 47 5.19 -16.88 -4.46
C GLY A 47 5.26 -15.67 -3.54
N GLN A 48 4.70 -14.53 -3.97
CA GLN A 48 4.60 -13.32 -3.16
C GLN A 48 3.76 -13.56 -1.90
N SER A 49 2.55 -14.11 -2.04
CA SER A 49 1.69 -14.40 -0.88
C SER A 49 2.36 -15.35 0.12
N ARG A 50 3.01 -16.42 -0.36
CA ARG A 50 3.78 -17.33 0.50
C ARG A 50 4.86 -16.58 1.28
N MET A 51 5.56 -15.64 0.65
CA MET A 51 6.62 -14.90 1.30
C MET A 51 6.08 -13.84 2.29
N GLU A 52 4.91 -13.25 2.01
CA GLU A 52 4.18 -12.44 3.00
C GLU A 52 3.84 -13.26 4.25
N ASP A 53 3.41 -14.52 4.09
CA ASP A 53 3.06 -15.38 5.22
C ASP A 53 4.29 -15.76 6.05
N VAL A 54 5.42 -16.06 5.40
CA VAL A 54 6.71 -16.28 6.10
C VAL A 54 7.13 -15.03 6.88
N PHE A 55 6.98 -13.84 6.28
CA PHE A 55 7.31 -12.59 6.95
C PHE A 55 6.44 -12.36 8.19
N LYS A 56 5.12 -12.59 8.10
CA LYS A 56 4.20 -12.50 9.24
C LYS A 56 4.58 -13.50 10.35
N ALA A 57 4.84 -14.75 9.99
CA ALA A 57 5.24 -15.78 10.94
C ALA A 57 6.53 -15.40 11.69
N ASN A 58 7.56 -14.95 10.98
CA ASN A 58 8.83 -14.56 11.60
C ASN A 58 8.68 -13.34 12.52
N ARG A 59 7.77 -12.41 12.22
CA ARG A 59 7.48 -11.27 13.10
C ARG A 59 6.78 -11.71 14.37
N GLN A 60 5.82 -12.61 14.27
CA GLN A 60 5.11 -13.16 15.42
C GLN A 60 6.05 -13.92 16.35
N GLU A 61 6.98 -14.72 15.82
CA GLU A 61 8.02 -15.40 16.60
C GLU A 61 8.91 -14.43 17.38
N ARG A 62 9.04 -13.18 16.92
CA ARG A 62 9.87 -12.13 17.53
C ARG A 62 9.08 -11.17 18.43
N GLY A 63 7.77 -11.34 18.58
CA GLY A 63 6.92 -10.43 19.36
C GLY A 63 6.75 -9.04 18.73
N LEU A 64 6.81 -8.95 17.39
CA LEU A 64 6.77 -7.70 16.62
C LEU A 64 5.45 -7.52 15.86
N GLU A 65 4.40 -8.23 16.24
CA GLU A 65 3.09 -8.20 15.58
C GLU A 65 2.46 -6.79 15.55
N LYS A 66 2.60 -6.02 16.62
CA LYS A 66 2.05 -4.65 16.72
C LYS A 66 2.54 -3.71 15.62
N ILE A 67 3.79 -3.90 15.18
CA ILE A 67 4.38 -3.08 14.11
C ILE A 67 3.59 -3.27 12.81
N LEU A 68 3.06 -4.47 12.53
CA LEU A 68 2.29 -4.70 11.31
C LEU A 68 0.93 -4.01 11.35
N ASP A 69 0.29 -3.98 12.52
CA ASP A 69 -1.00 -3.31 12.70
C ASP A 69 -0.87 -1.79 12.52
N GLU A 70 0.24 -1.20 12.99
CA GLU A 70 0.53 0.23 12.77
C GLU A 70 0.80 0.60 11.31
N LEU A 71 1.18 -0.38 10.48
CA LEU A 71 1.36 -0.18 9.04
C LEU A 71 0.05 -0.30 8.25
N LEU A 72 -1.04 -0.77 8.88
CA LEU A 72 -2.33 -0.86 8.22
C LEU A 72 -2.92 0.52 8.03
N LEU A 73 -3.40 0.77 6.82
CA LEU A 73 -4.16 1.97 6.51
C LEU A 73 -5.52 1.92 7.24
N ASN A 74 -5.88 3.02 7.88
CA ASN A 74 -7.25 3.21 8.35
C ASN A 74 -8.22 3.36 7.16
N PRO A 75 -9.55 3.30 7.37
CA PRO A 75 -10.52 3.37 6.28
C PRO A 75 -10.39 4.59 5.37
N LEU A 76 -10.13 5.79 5.94
CA LEU A 76 -9.92 7.00 5.15
C LEU A 76 -8.60 6.96 4.37
N GLN A 77 -7.55 6.41 4.98
CA GLN A 77 -6.27 6.22 4.31
C GLN A 77 -6.36 5.24 3.13
N ASN A 78 -7.16 4.18 3.24
CA ASN A 78 -7.43 3.27 2.10
C ASN A 78 -8.17 3.99 0.96
N LEU A 79 -9.10 4.89 1.29
CA LEU A 79 -9.84 5.66 0.30
C LEU A 79 -8.94 6.65 -0.44
N ILE A 80 -8.06 7.38 0.27
CA ILE A 80 -7.15 8.32 -0.40
C ILE A 80 -6.12 7.56 -1.27
N ASP A 81 -5.66 6.38 -0.84
CA ASP A 81 -4.73 5.59 -1.66
C ASP A 81 -5.43 5.05 -2.93
N THR A 82 -6.72 4.69 -2.83
CA THR A 82 -7.56 4.37 -4.00
C THR A 82 -7.59 5.52 -4.99
N VAL A 83 -7.88 6.74 -4.52
CA VAL A 83 -7.91 7.96 -5.34
C VAL A 83 -6.56 8.23 -6.01
N VAL A 84 -5.46 8.15 -5.24
CA VAL A 84 -4.10 8.41 -5.72
C VAL A 84 -3.63 7.38 -6.75
N ASN A 85 -4.17 6.16 -6.74
CA ASN A 85 -3.86 5.14 -7.73
C ASN A 85 -4.72 5.29 -9.01
N ASP A 86 -6.02 5.53 -8.86
CA ASP A 86 -6.96 5.51 -10.00
C ASP A 86 -6.95 6.82 -10.81
N ILE A 87 -6.82 8.00 -10.17
CA ILE A 87 -6.80 9.28 -10.90
C ILE A 87 -5.61 9.36 -11.87
N PRO A 88 -4.35 9.08 -11.46
CA PRO A 88 -3.24 9.09 -12.41
C PRO A 88 -3.37 8.01 -13.48
N ALA A 89 -4.00 6.87 -13.17
CA ALA A 89 -4.29 5.86 -14.18
C ALA A 89 -5.20 6.45 -15.26
N VAL A 90 -6.31 7.10 -14.89
CA VAL A 90 -7.22 7.78 -15.83
C VAL A 90 -6.50 8.87 -16.64
N VAL A 91 -5.79 9.78 -15.97
CA VAL A 91 -5.13 10.93 -16.61
C VAL A 91 -3.97 10.50 -17.53
N LYS A 92 -3.30 9.38 -17.25
CA LYS A 92 -2.23 8.85 -18.11
C LYS A 92 -2.76 8.00 -19.26
N VAL A 93 -3.84 7.26 -19.03
CA VAL A 93 -4.36 6.25 -19.96
C VAL A 93 -5.35 6.85 -20.96
N CYS A 94 -6.25 7.73 -20.50
CA CYS A 94 -7.29 8.32 -21.33
C CYS A 94 -6.72 9.12 -22.52
N PRO A 95 -5.72 10.01 -22.36
CA PRO A 95 -5.14 10.73 -23.49
C PRO A 95 -4.36 9.85 -24.47
N ARG A 96 -4.07 8.59 -24.10
CA ARG A 96 -3.32 7.64 -24.93
C ARG A 96 -4.22 6.58 -25.55
N GLU A 97 -5.54 6.69 -25.40
CA GLU A 97 -6.55 5.74 -25.89
C GLU A 97 -6.32 4.28 -25.45
N LYS A 98 -5.58 4.07 -24.36
CA LYS A 98 -5.34 2.73 -23.80
C LYS A 98 -6.47 2.35 -22.85
N ALA A 99 -6.69 1.05 -22.63
CA ALA A 99 -7.60 0.48 -21.62
C ALA A 99 -8.96 1.21 -21.46
N GLN A 100 -9.56 1.63 -22.58
CA GLN A 100 -10.79 2.42 -22.61
C GLN A 100 -11.97 1.70 -21.94
N ASP A 101 -11.95 0.37 -21.97
CA ASP A 101 -12.88 -0.51 -21.27
C ASP A 101 -12.89 -0.32 -19.75
N ARG A 102 -11.81 0.22 -19.17
CA ARG A 102 -11.63 0.36 -17.71
C ARG A 102 -11.70 1.79 -17.20
N VAL A 103 -11.49 2.78 -18.07
CA VAL A 103 -11.43 4.20 -17.68
C VAL A 103 -12.71 4.64 -16.96
N GLY A 104 -13.88 4.24 -17.46
CA GLY A 104 -15.16 4.57 -16.83
C GLY A 104 -15.31 3.97 -15.42
N GLN A 105 -14.82 2.74 -15.22
CA GLN A 105 -14.82 2.10 -13.91
C GLN A 105 -13.88 2.82 -12.93
N TRP A 106 -12.63 3.07 -13.32
CA TRP A 106 -11.64 3.76 -12.47
C TRP A 106 -12.11 5.16 -12.08
N ARG A 107 -12.70 5.89 -13.03
CA ARG A 107 -13.30 7.19 -12.75
C ARG A 107 -14.38 7.10 -11.66
N LYS A 108 -15.33 6.18 -11.81
CA LYS A 108 -16.42 6.01 -10.85
C LYS A 108 -15.91 5.63 -9.46
N VAL A 109 -14.91 4.75 -9.38
CA VAL A 109 -14.27 4.34 -8.11
C VAL A 109 -13.60 5.55 -7.44
N ALA A 110 -12.85 6.35 -8.21
CA ALA A 110 -12.20 7.55 -7.69
C ALA A 110 -13.21 8.60 -7.20
N GLU A 111 -14.27 8.88 -7.98
CA GLU A 111 -15.34 9.82 -7.61
C GLU A 111 -16.04 9.37 -6.30
N THR A 112 -16.42 8.09 -6.20
CA THR A 112 -17.05 7.54 -4.99
C THR A 112 -16.16 7.64 -3.75
N ALA A 113 -14.84 7.50 -3.95
CA ALA A 113 -13.88 7.65 -2.86
C ALA A 113 -13.69 9.12 -2.45
N LEU A 114 -13.71 10.05 -3.41
CA LEU A 114 -13.65 11.49 -3.16
C LEU A 114 -14.86 12.04 -2.40
N ASP A 115 -16.06 11.52 -2.66
CA ASP A 115 -17.28 11.88 -1.93
C ASP A 115 -17.12 11.72 -0.41
N ARG A 116 -16.34 10.73 0.04
CA ARG A 116 -16.06 10.49 1.46
C ARG A 116 -15.22 11.59 2.11
N PHE A 117 -14.54 12.40 1.30
CA PHE A 117 -13.79 13.57 1.72
C PHE A 117 -14.55 14.90 1.49
N GLY A 118 -15.78 14.83 0.95
CA GLY A 118 -16.58 16.02 0.64
C GLY A 118 -16.07 16.81 -0.58
N VAL A 119 -15.37 16.13 -1.50
CA VAL A 119 -14.85 16.68 -2.76
C VAL A 119 -15.65 16.15 -3.94
#